data_AF-H3RG97-F1
#
_entry.id   AF-H3RG97-F1
#
_cell.length_a   1.000
_cell.length_b   1.000
_cell.length_c   1.000
_cell.angle_alpha   90.00
_cell.angle_beta   90.00
_cell.angle_gamma   90.00
#
_symmetry.space_group_name_H-M   'P 1'
#
loop_
_entity.id
_entity.type
_entity.pdbx_description
1 polymer ?
#
loop_
_entity_poly.entity_id
_entity_poly.type
_entity_poly.pdbx_seq_one_letter_code
_entity_poly.pdbx_strand_id
1 'polypeptide(L)'
;MVSVLAGWNAAAEARLQTTLPLGLFSGFPDLVLPEDVRLRLRLERSFGRELGDWRRGMKVVVIAETEPPETTFRHTDGRNRPSSCSTVIDVALMTVSPRFIPLDSGYEGMVEDRLWQEKRAFIKPLRYDGEEDVFPDFVLKDVPGVDALPMEVFGMNTPEYLQRKQAKTAHYDREYGPGHWWCWNAPEKSDIPAFPAR
;
A
#
# COMPACT_ATOMS: atom_id res chain seq x y z
N MET A 1 -4.84 15.84 -2.53
CA MET A 1 -5.15 15.53 -1.12
C MET A 1 -4.68 14.12 -0.78
N VAL A 2 -4.22 13.86 0.46
CA VAL A 2 -3.82 12.52 0.93
C VAL A 2 -4.51 12.23 2.26
N SER A 3 -5.15 11.06 2.39
CA SER A 3 -5.81 10.63 3.64
C SER A 3 -5.91 9.10 3.70
N VAL A 4 -6.57 8.56 4.73
CA VAL A 4 -6.84 7.12 4.89
C VAL A 4 -8.33 6.87 4.65
N LEU A 5 -8.68 5.78 3.97
CA LEU A 5 -10.06 5.33 3.91
C LEU A 5 -10.59 5.03 5.31
N ALA A 6 -11.86 5.33 5.56
CA ALA A 6 -12.52 4.96 6.80
C ALA A 6 -12.45 3.45 6.98
N GLY A 7 -12.36 2.97 8.23
CA GLY A 7 -12.40 1.54 8.51
C GLY A 7 -13.61 0.88 7.83
N TRP A 8 -13.39 -0.27 7.21
CA TRP A 8 -14.44 -0.90 6.42
C TRP A 8 -15.66 -1.25 7.29
N ASN A 9 -16.84 -0.91 6.77
CA ASN A 9 -18.13 -1.36 7.24
C ASN A 9 -19.17 -1.18 6.11
N ALA A 10 -20.37 -1.72 6.27
CA ALA A 10 -21.42 -1.65 5.25
C ALA A 10 -21.79 -0.20 4.87
N ALA A 11 -21.77 0.74 5.82
CA ALA A 11 -22.05 2.14 5.55
C ALA A 11 -20.93 2.82 4.75
N ALA A 12 -19.66 2.50 5.02
CA ALA A 12 -18.52 3.01 4.28
C ALA A 12 -18.48 2.47 2.84
N GLU A 13 -18.78 1.18 2.66
CA GLU A 13 -18.91 0.55 1.33
C GLU A 13 -20.06 1.18 0.51
N ALA A 14 -21.20 1.46 1.17
CA ALA A 14 -22.31 2.17 0.55
C ALA A 14 -21.94 3.62 0.20
N ARG A 15 -21.17 4.31 1.06
CA ARG A 15 -20.68 5.67 0.79
C ARG A 15 -19.72 5.73 -0.38
N LEU A 16 -18.87 4.72 -0.57
CA LEU A 16 -17.98 4.60 -1.74
C LEU A 16 -18.74 4.58 -3.09
N GLN A 17 -20.07 4.43 -3.08
CA GLN A 17 -20.93 4.62 -4.26
C GLN A 17 -21.14 6.07 -4.66
N THR A 18 -20.81 7.04 -3.83
CA THR A 18 -21.15 8.44 -4.11
C THR A 18 -20.08 9.40 -3.62
N THR A 19 -19.34 9.02 -2.58
CA THR A 19 -18.35 9.85 -1.91
C THR A 19 -17.15 9.03 -1.45
N LEU A 20 -15.94 9.61 -1.42
CA LEU A 20 -14.79 8.93 -0.81
C LEU A 20 -14.97 8.87 0.71
N PRO A 21 -15.05 7.67 1.32
CA PRO A 21 -15.20 7.54 2.76
C PRO A 21 -13.85 7.74 3.45
N LEU A 22 -13.59 8.92 3.98
CA LEU A 22 -12.35 9.23 4.70
C LEU A 22 -12.45 8.88 6.18
N GLY A 23 -11.40 8.29 6.74
CA GLY A 23 -11.30 7.93 8.17
C GLY A 23 -10.90 9.10 9.07
N LEU A 24 -10.19 10.09 8.51
CA LEU A 24 -9.78 11.32 9.19
C LEU A 24 -10.49 12.51 8.55
N PHE A 25 -11.67 12.85 9.07
CA PHE A 25 -12.48 13.99 8.63
C PHE A 25 -12.10 15.26 9.40
N SER A 26 -10.84 15.71 9.26
CA SER A 26 -10.35 16.91 9.95
C SER A 26 -10.53 18.17 9.09
N GLY A 27 -11.77 18.47 8.70
CA GLY A 27 -12.10 19.67 7.92
C GLY A 27 -11.96 19.52 6.40
N PHE A 28 -11.84 18.28 5.90
CA PHE A 28 -11.91 18.03 4.46
C PHE A 28 -13.34 18.18 3.94
N PRO A 29 -13.52 18.68 2.71
CA PRO A 29 -14.82 18.71 2.05
C PRO A 29 -15.35 17.28 1.82
N ASP A 30 -16.66 17.16 1.68
CA ASP A 30 -17.25 15.92 1.16
C ASP A 30 -16.77 15.71 -0.28
N LEU A 31 -15.99 14.63 -0.48
CA LEU A 31 -15.38 14.29 -1.76
C LEU A 31 -16.37 13.49 -2.60
N VAL A 32 -17.04 14.15 -3.55
CA VAL A 32 -18.01 13.54 -4.45
C VAL A 32 -17.27 12.76 -5.53
N LEU A 33 -17.68 11.50 -5.73
CA LEU A 33 -17.11 10.62 -6.74
C LEU A 33 -18.02 10.60 -7.99
N PRO A 34 -17.66 11.31 -9.08
CA PRO A 34 -18.40 11.21 -10.32
C PRO A 34 -18.30 9.80 -10.92
N GLU A 35 -19.25 9.46 -11.79
CA GLU A 35 -19.45 8.09 -12.26
C GLU A 35 -18.22 7.52 -12.98
N ASP A 36 -17.52 8.33 -13.76
CA ASP A 36 -16.28 7.98 -14.45
C ASP A 36 -15.14 7.61 -13.49
N VAL A 37 -14.95 8.38 -12.41
CA VAL A 37 -13.95 8.08 -11.36
C VAL A 37 -14.37 6.85 -10.57
N ARG A 38 -15.67 6.70 -10.27
CA ARG A 38 -16.20 5.48 -9.63
C ARG A 38 -15.98 4.26 -10.50
N LEU A 39 -16.24 4.37 -11.79
CA LEU A 39 -15.99 3.32 -12.75
C LEU A 39 -14.49 3.03 -12.82
N ARG A 40 -13.59 3.99 -12.76
CA ARG A 40 -12.13 3.70 -12.68
C ARG A 40 -11.71 3.04 -11.37
N LEU A 41 -12.27 3.46 -10.24
CA LEU A 41 -12.08 2.81 -8.92
C LEU A 41 -12.61 1.38 -8.89
N ARG A 42 -13.73 1.13 -9.59
CA ARG A 42 -14.48 -0.13 -9.56
C ARG A 42 -14.12 -1.09 -10.67
N LEU A 43 -13.77 -0.58 -11.85
CA LEU A 43 -13.30 -1.40 -12.96
C LEU A 43 -11.99 -1.99 -12.46
N GLU A 44 -12.05 -3.29 -12.23
CA GLU A 44 -11.15 -4.15 -11.47
C GLU A 44 -9.67 -4.13 -11.92
N ARG A 45 -9.31 -3.25 -12.85
CA ARG A 45 -8.00 -3.16 -13.49
C ARG A 45 -6.94 -2.43 -12.70
N SER A 46 -7.29 -1.45 -11.85
CA SER A 46 -6.28 -0.61 -11.19
C SER A 46 -6.16 -0.81 -9.68
N PHE A 47 -7.27 -0.94 -8.95
CA PHE A 47 -7.26 -0.99 -7.47
C PHE A 47 -8.07 -2.12 -6.82
N GLY A 48 -8.32 -3.20 -7.58
CA GLY A 48 -9.10 -4.34 -7.06
C GLY A 48 -8.47 -4.97 -5.82
N ARG A 49 -7.13 -4.99 -5.75
CA ARG A 49 -6.38 -5.50 -4.61
C ARG A 49 -6.58 -4.62 -3.38
N GLU A 50 -6.36 -3.32 -3.49
CA GLU A 50 -6.43 -2.36 -2.39
C GLU A 50 -7.84 -2.31 -1.81
N LEU A 51 -8.87 -2.31 -2.66
CA LEU A 51 -10.25 -2.41 -2.20
C LEU A 51 -10.56 -3.77 -1.56
N GLY A 52 -9.96 -4.85 -2.05
CA GLY A 52 -10.04 -6.17 -1.41
C GLY A 52 -9.39 -6.17 -0.02
N ASP A 53 -8.22 -5.57 0.12
CA ASP A 53 -7.49 -5.45 1.38
C ASP A 53 -8.23 -4.55 2.38
N TRP A 54 -8.80 -3.44 1.90
CA TRP A 54 -9.67 -2.58 2.69
C TRP A 54 -10.86 -3.36 3.29
N ARG A 55 -11.54 -4.19 2.48
CA ARG A 55 -12.63 -5.06 2.94
C ARG A 55 -12.19 -6.10 3.97
N ARG A 56 -10.92 -6.51 3.95
CA ARG A 56 -10.31 -7.39 4.96
C ARG A 56 -9.89 -6.63 6.23
N GLY A 57 -10.09 -5.32 6.28
CA GLY A 57 -9.75 -4.48 7.42
C GLY A 57 -8.34 -3.88 7.37
N MET A 58 -7.63 -4.02 6.25
CA MET A 58 -6.32 -3.38 6.07
C MET A 58 -6.48 -1.87 5.92
N LYS A 59 -5.43 -1.12 6.30
CA LYS A 59 -5.37 0.32 6.07
C LYS A 59 -5.07 0.58 4.61
N VAL A 60 -5.86 1.46 4.00
CA VAL A 60 -5.64 1.93 2.63
C VAL A 60 -5.53 3.44 2.65
N VAL A 61 -4.38 3.94 2.19
CA VAL A 61 -4.15 5.35 1.91
C VAL A 61 -4.78 5.68 0.57
N VAL A 62 -5.45 6.82 0.52
CA VAL A 62 -6.03 7.40 -0.69
C VAL A 62 -5.33 8.72 -0.99
N ILE A 63 -4.90 8.86 -2.24
CA ILE A 63 -4.43 10.12 -2.81
C ILE A 63 -5.50 10.54 -3.82
N ALA A 64 -6.10 11.71 -3.63
CA ALA A 64 -7.16 12.21 -4.51
C ALA A 64 -6.76 13.57 -5.09
N GLU A 65 -6.91 13.70 -6.40
CA GLU A 65 -6.95 14.98 -7.09
C GLU A 65 -8.41 15.46 -7.14
N THR A 66 -8.64 16.73 -6.83
CA THR A 66 -9.99 17.25 -6.65
C THR A 66 -10.09 18.67 -7.19
N GLU A 67 -11.29 19.06 -7.61
CA GLU A 67 -11.60 20.46 -7.88
C GLU A 67 -11.50 21.30 -6.58
N PRO A 68 -11.33 22.63 -6.67
CA PRO A 68 -11.42 23.50 -5.51
C PRO A 68 -12.74 23.27 -4.75
N PRO A 69 -12.72 23.21 -3.40
CA PRO A 69 -13.94 22.96 -2.64
C PRO A 69 -14.91 24.14 -2.75
N GLU A 70 -16.17 23.82 -3.01
CA GLU A 70 -17.27 24.77 -2.98
C GLU A 70 -18.01 24.65 -1.65
N THR A 71 -18.24 25.79 -0.98
CA THR A 71 -19.03 25.82 0.26
C THR A 71 -20.42 26.33 -0.06
N THR A 72 -21.41 25.47 0.15
CA THR A 72 -22.83 25.80 0.02
C THR A 72 -23.50 25.76 1.38
N PHE A 73 -24.63 26.45 1.55
CA PHE A 73 -25.44 26.35 2.77
C PHE A 73 -26.59 25.39 2.51
N ARG A 74 -26.61 24.28 3.24
CA ARG A 74 -27.74 23.33 3.22
C ARG A 74 -28.68 23.65 4.37
N HIS A 75 -29.97 23.76 4.07
CA HIS A 75 -31.01 23.85 5.09
C HIS A 75 -31.24 22.45 5.67
N THR A 76 -30.91 22.27 6.95
CA THR A 76 -31.14 21.02 7.68
C THR A 76 -31.66 21.36 9.08
N ASP A 77 -32.76 20.73 9.49
CA ASP A 77 -33.44 20.99 10.78
C ASP A 77 -33.76 22.48 11.03
N GLY A 78 -34.20 23.20 9.99
CA GLY A 78 -34.54 24.63 10.09
C GLY A 78 -33.34 25.58 10.28
N ARG A 79 -32.10 25.08 10.17
CA ARG A 79 -30.87 25.88 10.26
C ARG A 79 -30.05 25.78 8.98
N ASN A 80 -29.38 26.86 8.61
CA ASN A 80 -28.37 26.84 7.56
C ASN A 80 -27.08 26.26 8.11
N ARG A 81 -26.65 25.12 7.57
CA ARG A 81 -25.36 24.51 7.87
C ARG A 81 -24.44 24.66 6.65
N PRO A 82 -23.21 25.17 6.83
CA PRO A 82 -22.23 25.16 5.76
C PRO A 82 -21.89 23.71 5.41
N SER A 83 -21.88 23.42 4.12
CA SER A 83 -21.55 22.12 3.51
C SER A 83 -20.47 22.39 2.47
N SER A 84 -19.26 21.93 2.75
CA SER A 84 -18.15 22.02 1.81
C SER A 84 -18.08 20.73 1.00
N CYS A 85 -18.13 20.82 -0.32
CA CYS A 85 -18.05 19.67 -1.22
C CYS A 85 -16.97 19.93 -2.27
N SER A 86 -16.35 18.86 -2.76
CA SER A 86 -15.36 18.93 -3.82
C SER A 86 -15.51 17.72 -4.73
N THR A 87 -15.45 17.93 -6.04
CA THR A 87 -15.51 16.85 -7.02
C THR A 87 -14.14 16.21 -7.15
N VAL A 88 -14.08 14.88 -7.04
CA VAL A 88 -12.84 14.12 -7.28
C VAL A 88 -12.61 14.03 -8.79
N ILE A 89 -11.40 14.38 -9.23
CA ILE A 89 -10.94 14.28 -10.61
C ILE A 89 -10.25 12.93 -10.83
N ASP A 90 -9.35 12.55 -9.92
CA ASP A 90 -8.62 11.29 -10.00
C ASP A 90 -8.23 10.76 -8.62
N VAL A 91 -7.88 9.48 -8.54
CA VAL A 91 -7.60 8.80 -7.29
C VAL A 91 -6.58 7.68 -7.46
N ALA A 92 -5.68 7.59 -6.47
CA ALA A 92 -4.79 6.46 -6.29
C ALA A 92 -5.00 5.83 -4.90
N LEU A 93 -5.03 4.50 -4.84
CA LEU A 93 -5.10 3.74 -3.61
C LEU A 93 -3.79 3.01 -3.35
N MET A 94 -3.43 2.88 -2.08
CA MET A 94 -2.24 2.16 -1.64
C MET A 94 -2.51 1.45 -0.32
N THR A 95 -2.41 0.12 -0.32
CA THR A 95 -2.44 -0.66 0.93
C THR A 95 -1.19 -0.37 1.74
N VAL A 96 -1.36 -0.09 3.04
CA VAL A 96 -0.26 0.17 3.96
C VAL A 96 -0.36 -0.69 5.21
N SER A 97 0.79 -0.97 5.84
CA SER A 97 0.82 -1.61 7.16
C SER A 97 0.27 -0.68 8.26
N PRO A 98 0.04 -1.18 9.49
CA PRO A 98 -0.35 -0.32 10.62
C PRO A 98 0.60 0.86 10.88
N ARG A 99 1.87 0.73 10.47
CA ARG A 99 2.95 1.72 10.59
C ARG A 99 3.11 2.60 9.32
N PHE A 100 2.14 2.57 8.41
CA PHE A 100 2.11 3.35 7.16
C PHE A 100 3.23 3.02 6.16
N ILE A 101 3.77 1.80 6.21
CA ILE A 101 4.69 1.30 5.19
C ILE A 101 3.87 0.78 3.99
N PRO A 102 4.11 1.26 2.76
CA PRO A 102 3.45 0.75 1.55
C PRO A 102 3.64 -0.76 1.38
N LEU A 103 2.61 -1.49 0.95
CA LEU A 103 2.67 -2.94 0.74
C LEU A 103 2.28 -3.29 -0.71
N ASP A 104 3.18 -3.91 -1.46
CA ASP A 104 2.93 -4.38 -2.84
C ASP A 104 2.32 -5.81 -2.85
N SER A 105 2.43 -6.52 -1.73
CA SER A 105 1.79 -7.83 -1.52
C SER A 105 1.37 -8.07 -0.06
N GLY A 106 0.47 -9.03 0.16
CA GLY A 106 0.13 -9.47 1.53
C GLY A 106 1.30 -10.14 2.25
N TYR A 107 2.18 -10.81 1.50
CA TYR A 107 3.37 -11.48 2.03
C TYR A 107 4.41 -10.47 2.56
N GLU A 108 4.59 -9.34 1.89
CA GLU A 108 5.40 -8.24 2.43
C GLU A 108 4.87 -7.75 3.77
N GLY A 109 3.54 -7.66 3.91
CA GLY A 109 2.92 -7.29 5.19
C GLY A 109 3.28 -8.26 6.32
N MET A 110 3.31 -9.56 6.03
CA MET A 110 3.72 -10.57 7.02
C MET A 110 5.20 -10.46 7.41
N VAL A 111 6.08 -10.20 6.43
CA VAL A 111 7.51 -9.98 6.69
C VAL A 111 7.72 -8.71 7.51
N GLU A 112 7.06 -7.62 7.15
CA GLU A 112 7.14 -6.34 7.86
C GLU A 112 6.62 -6.45 9.30
N ASP A 113 5.49 -7.13 9.51
CA ASP A 113 4.98 -7.41 10.86
C ASP A 113 5.98 -8.24 11.68
N ARG A 114 6.63 -9.23 11.08
CA ARG A 114 7.64 -10.04 11.77
C ARG A 114 8.91 -9.24 12.07
N LEU A 115 9.39 -8.42 11.14
CA LEU A 115 10.53 -7.51 11.35
C LEU A 115 10.26 -6.57 12.53
N TRP A 116 9.03 -6.04 12.61
CA TRP A 116 8.58 -5.22 13.72
C TRP A 116 8.54 -5.98 15.06
N GLN A 117 7.93 -7.17 15.08
CA GLN A 117 7.85 -8.01 16.30
C GLN A 117 9.23 -8.40 16.82
N GLU A 118 10.15 -8.74 15.91
CA GLU A 118 11.55 -9.02 16.21
C GLU A 118 12.39 -7.76 16.43
N LYS A 119 11.79 -6.56 16.43
CA LYS A 119 12.42 -5.24 16.65
C LYS A 119 13.64 -4.96 15.76
N ARG A 120 13.61 -5.44 14.52
CA ARG A 120 14.72 -5.33 13.57
C ARG A 120 14.90 -3.90 13.08
N ALA A 121 16.13 -3.52 12.73
CA ALA A 121 16.39 -2.28 12.01
C ALA A 121 16.32 -2.55 10.50
N PHE A 122 15.34 -1.95 9.82
CA PHE A 122 15.14 -2.15 8.39
C PHE A 122 14.68 -0.88 7.68
N ILE A 123 14.88 -0.85 6.36
CA ILE A 123 14.38 0.19 5.44
C ILE A 123 13.58 -0.49 4.35
N LYS A 124 12.44 0.09 3.96
CA LYS A 124 11.74 -0.27 2.72
C LYS A 124 12.07 0.79 1.66
N PRO A 125 12.95 0.51 0.68
CA PRO A 125 13.30 1.48 -0.32
C PRO A 125 12.08 1.79 -1.21
N LEU A 126 11.87 3.07 -1.53
CA LEU A 126 10.85 3.45 -2.50
C LEU A 126 11.46 3.43 -3.89
N ARG A 127 10.68 3.00 -4.88
CA ARG A 127 11.10 2.89 -6.29
C ARG A 127 11.54 4.22 -6.93
N TYR A 128 11.35 5.35 -6.24
CA TYR A 128 11.70 6.69 -6.70
C TYR A 128 13.03 7.21 -6.12
N ASP A 129 13.69 6.45 -5.24
CA ASP A 129 14.87 6.90 -4.49
C ASP A 129 16.23 6.55 -5.16
N GLY A 130 16.27 6.00 -6.38
CA GLY A 130 17.53 5.64 -7.03
C GLY A 130 17.51 5.50 -8.56
N GLU A 131 18.71 5.46 -9.16
CA GLU A 131 18.95 5.19 -10.59
C GLU A 131 19.06 3.68 -10.91
N GLU A 132 18.95 2.82 -9.89
CA GLU A 132 19.09 1.36 -10.03
C GLU A 132 17.82 0.70 -10.57
N ASP A 133 17.99 -0.25 -11.49
CA ASP A 133 16.86 -0.97 -12.12
C ASP A 133 16.18 -1.98 -11.17
N VAL A 134 16.79 -2.31 -10.02
CA VAL A 134 16.32 -3.36 -9.10
C VAL A 134 16.38 -2.86 -7.65
N PHE A 135 15.22 -2.75 -7.00
CA PHE A 135 15.12 -2.44 -5.57
C PHE A 135 14.63 -3.66 -4.79
N PRO A 136 15.25 -3.98 -3.63
CA PRO A 136 14.75 -5.00 -2.72
C PRO A 136 13.50 -4.55 -2.00
N ASP A 137 12.65 -5.49 -1.58
CA ASP A 137 11.43 -5.16 -0.84
C ASP A 137 11.75 -4.59 0.55
N PHE A 138 12.81 -5.08 1.19
CA PHE A 138 13.34 -4.54 2.44
C PHE A 138 14.86 -4.62 2.46
N VAL A 139 15.49 -3.80 3.31
CA VAL A 139 16.92 -3.82 3.58
C VAL A 139 17.13 -3.88 5.08
N LEU A 140 17.75 -4.96 5.57
CA LEU A 140 18.17 -5.07 6.97
C LEU A 140 19.45 -4.26 7.22
N LYS A 141 19.48 -3.59 8.36
CA LYS A 141 20.58 -2.70 8.79
C LYS A 141 21.24 -3.14 10.09
N ASP A 142 20.80 -4.25 10.67
CA ASP A 142 21.24 -4.76 11.96
C ASP A 142 21.95 -6.13 11.89
N VAL A 143 22.53 -6.46 10.73
CA VAL A 143 23.29 -7.71 10.54
C VAL A 143 24.79 -7.42 10.72
N PRO A 144 25.51 -8.12 11.62
CA PRO A 144 26.94 -7.91 11.81
C PRO A 144 27.76 -8.15 10.54
N GLY A 145 28.68 -7.23 10.25
CA GLY A 145 29.58 -7.34 9.10
C GLY A 145 28.92 -7.06 7.75
N VAL A 146 27.66 -6.61 7.72
CA VAL A 146 26.93 -6.26 6.50
C VAL A 146 26.22 -4.92 6.69
N ASP A 147 26.59 -3.91 5.90
CA ASP A 147 26.02 -2.55 6.01
C ASP A 147 24.55 -2.49 5.55
N ALA A 148 24.17 -3.35 4.62
CA ALA A 148 22.84 -3.41 4.03
C ALA A 148 22.59 -4.82 3.49
N LEU A 149 21.74 -5.60 4.17
CA LEU A 149 21.36 -6.92 3.68
C LEU A 149 20.00 -6.84 2.97
N PRO A 150 19.95 -7.00 1.64
CA PRO A 150 18.69 -6.95 0.89
C PRO A 150 17.82 -8.16 1.20
N MET A 151 16.51 -7.92 1.24
CA MET A 151 15.46 -8.91 1.47
C MET A 151 14.43 -8.84 0.35
N GLU A 152 14.10 -9.99 -0.23
CA GLU A 152 13.13 -10.10 -1.32
C GLU A 152 12.01 -11.07 -0.96
N VAL A 153 10.76 -10.70 -1.27
CA VAL A 153 9.55 -11.47 -0.98
C VAL A 153 8.88 -11.88 -2.29
N PHE A 154 8.99 -13.16 -2.64
CA PHE A 154 8.34 -13.70 -3.83
C PHE A 154 6.94 -14.22 -3.49
N GLY A 155 5.92 -13.50 -3.96
CA GLY A 155 4.51 -13.78 -3.67
C GLY A 155 3.70 -14.45 -4.78
N MET A 156 4.26 -14.62 -5.98
CA MET A 156 3.52 -15.15 -7.15
C MET A 156 4.29 -16.29 -7.84
N ASN A 157 3.56 -17.13 -8.58
CA ASN A 157 4.09 -18.29 -9.29
C ASN A 157 3.75 -18.32 -10.79
N THR A 158 3.32 -17.19 -11.37
CA THR A 158 3.05 -17.13 -12.81
C THR A 158 4.34 -17.26 -13.64
N PRO A 159 4.30 -17.79 -14.87
CA PRO A 159 5.50 -18.00 -15.69
C PRO A 159 6.33 -16.73 -15.90
N GLU A 160 5.68 -15.58 -16.14
CA GLU A 160 6.33 -14.28 -16.30
C GLU A 160 6.99 -13.83 -14.99
N TYR A 161 6.36 -14.12 -13.85
CA TYR A 161 6.91 -13.81 -12.53
C TYR A 161 8.13 -14.68 -12.20
N LEU A 162 8.11 -15.95 -12.58
CA LEU A 162 9.25 -16.85 -12.39
C LEU A 162 10.48 -16.40 -13.20
N GLN A 163 10.29 -15.89 -14.42
CA GLN A 163 11.39 -15.31 -15.21
C GLN A 163 11.98 -14.06 -14.53
N ARG A 164 11.11 -13.16 -14.04
CA ARG A 164 11.56 -11.98 -13.28
C ARG A 164 12.26 -12.35 -11.98
N LYS A 165 11.77 -13.36 -11.27
CA LYS A 165 12.41 -13.92 -10.07
C LYS A 165 13.82 -14.42 -10.39
N GLN A 166 14.00 -15.20 -11.46
CA GLN A 166 15.32 -15.69 -11.87
C GLN A 166 16.28 -14.54 -12.19
N ALA A 167 15.81 -13.52 -12.92
CA ALA A 167 16.61 -12.34 -13.23
C ALA A 167 17.03 -11.58 -11.95
N LYS A 168 16.11 -11.39 -11.00
CA LYS A 168 16.41 -10.77 -9.69
C LYS A 168 17.39 -11.60 -8.87
N THR A 169 17.20 -12.91 -8.77
CA THR A 169 18.12 -13.82 -8.07
C THR A 169 19.53 -13.74 -8.67
N ALA A 170 19.66 -13.81 -10.00
CA ALA A 170 20.96 -13.69 -10.66
C ALA A 170 21.62 -12.32 -10.43
N HIS A 171 20.82 -11.25 -10.36
CA HIS A 171 21.30 -9.92 -10.03
C HIS A 171 21.85 -9.85 -8.60
N TYR A 172 21.07 -10.30 -7.60
CA TYR A 172 21.51 -10.31 -6.21
C TYR A 172 22.72 -11.21 -5.97
N ASP A 173 22.75 -12.40 -6.56
CA ASP A 173 23.89 -13.32 -6.45
C ASP A 173 25.17 -12.72 -7.06
N ARG A 174 25.04 -11.90 -8.11
CA ARG A 174 26.17 -11.19 -8.73
C ARG A 174 26.66 -10.01 -7.90
N GLU A 175 25.75 -9.26 -7.29
CA GLU A 175 26.07 -8.01 -6.58
C GLU A 175 26.51 -8.25 -5.14
N TYR A 176 25.80 -9.11 -4.41
CA TYR A 176 26.04 -9.39 -2.99
C TYR A 176 26.79 -10.70 -2.76
N GLY A 177 26.75 -11.62 -3.73
CA GLY A 177 27.27 -12.97 -3.60
C GLY A 177 26.19 -13.98 -3.19
N PRO A 178 26.31 -15.26 -3.62
CA PRO A 178 25.35 -16.29 -3.24
C PRO A 178 25.25 -16.45 -1.72
N GLY A 179 24.03 -16.32 -1.18
CA GLY A 179 23.76 -16.45 0.26
C GLY A 179 24.00 -15.19 1.10
N HIS A 180 24.37 -14.07 0.49
CA HIS A 180 24.56 -12.77 1.17
C HIS A 180 23.32 -11.87 1.11
N TRP A 181 22.18 -12.43 0.71
CA TRP A 181 20.88 -11.76 0.70
C TRP A 181 19.80 -12.74 1.19
N TRP A 182 18.72 -12.19 1.73
CA TRP A 182 17.61 -12.99 2.24
C TRP A 182 16.46 -13.02 1.24
N CYS A 183 15.83 -14.18 1.10
CA CYS A 183 14.61 -14.28 0.31
C CYS A 183 13.58 -15.20 0.93
N TRP A 184 12.33 -14.93 0.62
CA TRP A 184 11.23 -15.83 0.93
C TRP A 184 10.37 -16.07 -0.30
N ASN A 185 10.19 -17.35 -0.63
CA ASN A 185 9.26 -17.77 -1.67
C ASN A 185 7.99 -18.34 -1.04
N ALA A 186 6.98 -17.50 -0.89
CA ALA A 186 5.75 -17.86 -0.20
C ALA A 186 4.95 -18.99 -0.89
N PRO A 187 4.88 -19.07 -2.23
CA PRO A 187 4.30 -20.23 -2.92
C PRO A 187 4.98 -21.58 -2.65
N GLU A 188 6.29 -21.61 -2.40
CA GLU A 188 7.04 -22.86 -2.13
C GLU A 188 7.08 -23.22 -0.65
N LYS A 189 7.12 -22.20 0.22
CA LYS A 189 7.21 -22.37 1.67
C LYS A 189 6.32 -21.35 2.35
N SER A 190 5.23 -21.81 2.97
CA SER A 190 4.29 -20.93 3.67
C SER A 190 4.91 -20.24 4.89
N ASP A 191 5.93 -20.84 5.50
CA ASP A 191 6.60 -20.28 6.69
C ASP A 191 7.73 -19.34 6.28
N ILE A 192 7.69 -18.12 6.85
CA ILE A 192 8.75 -17.13 6.69
C ILE A 192 10.07 -17.72 7.25
N PRO A 193 11.15 -17.77 6.45
CA PRO A 193 12.48 -18.17 6.93
C PRO A 193 12.94 -17.31 8.10
N ALA A 194 13.79 -17.88 8.98
CA ALA A 194 14.41 -17.08 10.03
C ALA A 194 15.21 -15.92 9.40
N PHE A 195 15.14 -14.75 10.01
CA PHE A 195 15.98 -13.62 9.60
C PHE A 195 17.43 -13.87 10.02
N PRO A 196 18.42 -13.27 9.32
CA PRO A 196 19.81 -13.36 9.73
C PRO A 196 20.01 -12.86 11.17
N ALA A 197 20.97 -13.47 11.88
CA ALA A 197 21.28 -13.12 13.26
C ALA A 197 21.79 -11.67 13.38
N ARG A 198 21.60 -11.10 14.58
CA ARG A 198 22.17 -9.82 14.99
C ARG A 198 23.55 -9.99 15.62
#